data_AF-A0A8J3JUA6-F1
#
_entry.id   AF-A0A8J3JUA6-F1
#
_cell.length_a   1.000
_cell.length_b   1.000
_cell.length_c   1.000
_cell.angle_alpha   90.00
_cell.angle_beta   90.00
_cell.angle_gamma   90.00
#
_symmetry.space_group_name_H-M   'P 1'
#
loop_
_entity.id
_entity.type
_entity.pdbx_description
1 polymer ?
#
loop_
_entity_poly.entity_id
_entity_poly.type
_entity_poly.pdbx_seq_one_letter_code
_entity_poly.pdbx_strand_id
1 'polypeptide(L)'
;MRASLPERPGKRERVVTGRAQNGAVSTLTVIKGDATSPQAKGPKVIAHVCNDAGGWGKGFVLAISRRWPEPERDYRRWHRERAGNDFGLGALRLVQVLPDTWVANMVGQRGTRRGSSGPPVRYEAIEACLAKLAVEARRLEASVHMPRIGCGLSGGRWDRIEPLVTRTLLAARVPVTVYDF
;
A
#
# COMPACT_ATOMS: atom_id res chain seq x y z
N MET A 1 -47.27 -21.62 -10.75
CA MET A 1 -46.22 -20.94 -11.53
C MET A 1 -45.26 -20.27 -10.55
N ARG A 2 -44.05 -20.80 -10.37
CA ARG A 2 -43.01 -20.16 -9.55
C ARG A 2 -42.30 -19.12 -10.41
N ALA A 3 -42.31 -17.87 -9.98
CA ALA A 3 -41.56 -16.78 -10.60
C ALA A 3 -40.05 -16.98 -10.33
N SER A 4 -39.26 -17.01 -11.39
CA SER A 4 -37.80 -17.04 -11.35
C SER A 4 -37.28 -15.68 -10.87
N LEU A 5 -36.48 -15.67 -9.80
CA LEU A 5 -35.77 -14.49 -9.33
C LEU A 5 -34.61 -14.16 -10.29
N PRO A 6 -34.31 -12.87 -10.54
CA PRO A 6 -33.17 -12.49 -11.37
C PRO A 6 -31.85 -12.79 -10.65
N GLU A 7 -30.89 -13.35 -11.41
CA GLU A 7 -29.52 -13.61 -10.93
C GLU A 7 -28.81 -12.33 -10.50
N ARG A 8 -28.01 -12.44 -9.43
CA ARG A 8 -27.21 -11.33 -8.88
C ARG A 8 -26.03 -11.02 -9.82
N PRO A 9 -25.68 -9.75 -10.05
CA PRO A 9 -24.56 -9.40 -10.91
C PRO A 9 -23.23 -9.84 -10.28
N GLY A 10 -22.45 -10.63 -11.02
CA GLY A 10 -21.11 -11.07 -10.61
C GLY A 10 -20.17 -9.89 -10.33
N LYS A 11 -19.37 -10.01 -9.27
CA LYS A 11 -18.33 -9.03 -8.88
C LYS A 11 -17.36 -8.84 -10.06
N ARG A 12 -17.39 -7.67 -10.71
CA ARG A 12 -16.42 -7.33 -11.76
C ARG A 12 -15.07 -7.02 -11.13
N GLU A 13 -14.12 -7.93 -11.31
CA GLU A 13 -12.69 -7.68 -11.17
C GLU A 13 -12.29 -6.58 -12.15
N ARG A 14 -11.57 -5.55 -11.68
CA ARG A 14 -11.02 -4.51 -12.56
C ARG A 14 -9.52 -4.72 -12.66
N VAL A 15 -9.05 -4.86 -13.89
CA VAL A 15 -7.64 -4.99 -14.25
C VAL A 15 -7.21 -3.69 -14.91
N VAL A 16 -6.18 -3.05 -14.36
CA VAL A 16 -5.56 -1.85 -14.93
C VAL A 16 -4.17 -2.24 -15.45
N THR A 17 -3.86 -1.90 -16.69
CA THR A 17 -2.60 -2.28 -17.35
C THR A 17 -1.63 -1.09 -17.40
N GLY A 18 -0.39 -1.27 -16.94
CA GLY A 18 0.71 -0.34 -17.16
C GLY A 18 1.59 -0.80 -18.31
N ARG A 19 1.88 0.07 -19.29
CA ARG A 19 2.86 -0.19 -20.36
C ARG A 19 4.26 0.25 -19.90
N ALA A 20 5.21 -0.68 -19.82
CA ALA A 20 6.64 -0.37 -19.74
C ALA A 20 7.22 -0.15 -21.15
N GLN A 21 8.33 0.59 -21.28
CA GLN A 21 9.00 0.91 -22.56
C GLN A 21 9.60 -0.30 -23.32
N ASN A 22 9.20 -1.54 -23.01
CA ASN A 22 9.67 -2.75 -23.70
C ASN A 22 8.60 -3.87 -23.76
N GLY A 23 7.33 -3.53 -24.03
CA GLY A 23 6.29 -4.48 -24.46
C GLY A 23 5.66 -5.40 -23.40
N ALA A 24 6.32 -5.69 -22.27
CA ALA A 24 5.72 -6.47 -21.19
C ALA A 24 4.74 -5.60 -20.36
N VAL A 25 3.49 -6.06 -20.24
CA VAL A 25 2.43 -5.40 -19.49
C VAL A 25 2.39 -5.96 -18.08
N SER A 26 2.48 -5.09 -17.07
CA SER A 26 2.19 -5.47 -15.67
C SER A 26 0.82 -4.93 -15.28
N THR A 27 0.03 -5.79 -14.65
CA THR A 27 -1.37 -5.51 -14.31
C THR A 27 -1.51 -5.20 -12.82
N LEU A 28 -2.27 -4.15 -12.51
CA LEU A 28 -2.87 -3.95 -11.20
C LEU A 28 -4.21 -4.67 -11.17
N THR A 29 -4.37 -5.54 -10.17
CA THR A 29 -5.60 -6.28 -9.93
C THR A 29 -6.30 -5.72 -8.71
N VAL A 30 -7.62 -5.46 -8.81
CA VAL A 30 -8.44 -5.05 -7.67
C VAL A 30 -9.36 -6.20 -7.26
N ILE A 31 -9.23 -6.68 -6.02
CA ILE A 31 -10.06 -7.76 -5.45
C ILE A 31 -10.69 -7.36 -4.12
N LYS A 32 -11.73 -8.08 -3.71
CA LYS A 32 -12.24 -7.98 -2.33
C LYS A 32 -11.44 -8.87 -1.39
N GLY A 33 -10.98 -8.35 -0.25
CA GLY A 33 -10.28 -9.14 0.75
C GLY A 33 -9.44 -8.33 1.73
N ASP A 34 -8.63 -9.04 2.52
CA ASP A 34 -7.72 -8.47 3.51
C ASP A 34 -6.29 -8.43 2.96
N ALA A 35 -5.74 -7.23 2.73
CA ALA A 35 -4.36 -7.05 2.25
C ALA A 35 -3.30 -7.57 3.24
N THR A 36 -3.63 -7.81 4.51
CA THR A 36 -2.71 -8.47 5.46
C THR A 36 -2.62 -9.97 5.24
N SER A 37 -3.48 -10.55 4.38
CA SER A 37 -3.54 -11.98 4.08
C SER A 37 -3.48 -12.27 2.57
N PRO A 38 -2.43 -11.81 1.87
CA PRO A 38 -2.32 -11.98 0.42
C PRO A 38 -2.25 -13.46 0.00
N GLN A 39 -3.18 -13.88 -0.86
CA GLN A 39 -3.24 -15.23 -1.44
C GLN A 39 -2.40 -15.32 -2.72
N ALA A 40 -1.12 -14.96 -2.64
CA ALA A 40 -0.17 -15.00 -3.75
C ALA A 40 1.00 -15.93 -3.45
N LYS A 41 1.56 -16.52 -4.52
CA LYS A 41 2.78 -17.34 -4.44
C LYS A 41 4.02 -16.44 -4.37
N GLY A 42 5.10 -16.98 -3.82
CA GLY A 42 6.39 -16.31 -3.75
C GLY A 42 6.46 -15.16 -2.73
N PRO A 43 7.56 -14.39 -2.75
CA PRO A 43 7.76 -13.25 -1.86
C PRO A 43 6.68 -12.16 -2.01
N LYS A 44 6.30 -11.55 -0.89
CA LYS A 44 5.19 -10.59 -0.81
C LYS A 44 5.56 -9.38 0.03
N VAL A 45 5.18 -8.20 -0.44
CA VAL A 45 5.28 -6.96 0.34
C VAL A 45 3.91 -6.35 0.52
N ILE A 46 3.49 -6.18 1.78
CA ILE A 46 2.23 -5.54 2.17
C ILE A 46 2.51 -4.05 2.39
N ALA A 47 2.10 -3.21 1.45
CA ALA A 47 2.36 -1.77 1.49
C ALA A 47 1.19 -0.98 2.08
N HIS A 48 1.51 -0.03 2.96
CA HIS A 48 0.53 0.90 3.53
C HIS A 48 1.16 2.25 3.83
N VAL A 49 0.31 3.26 4.05
CA VAL A 49 0.74 4.64 4.30
C VAL A 49 0.70 4.96 5.79
N CYS A 50 1.85 5.32 6.32
CA CYS A 50 2.06 5.88 7.65
C CYS A 50 2.09 7.42 7.62
N ASN A 51 1.89 8.02 8.79
CA ASN A 51 2.10 9.45 9.02
C ASN A 51 3.55 9.75 9.42
N ASP A 52 3.92 11.03 9.40
CA ASP A 52 5.22 11.53 9.88
C ASP A 52 5.22 11.91 11.38
N ALA A 53 4.16 11.56 12.13
CA ALA A 53 3.97 11.95 13.54
C ALA A 53 4.03 10.78 14.53
N GLY A 54 4.43 9.58 14.09
CA GLY A 54 4.53 8.40 14.96
C GLY A 54 3.18 7.82 15.40
N GLY A 55 2.07 8.31 14.83
CA GLY A 55 0.73 7.82 15.13
C GLY A 55 0.50 6.43 14.54
N TRP A 56 0.02 5.50 15.36
CA TRP A 56 -0.37 4.15 14.95
C TRP A 56 -1.51 3.71 15.86
N GLY A 57 -2.72 3.51 15.32
CA GLY A 57 -3.89 3.25 16.16
C GLY A 57 -5.26 3.38 15.50
N LYS A 58 -5.35 3.68 14.19
CA LYS A 58 -6.63 3.74 13.47
C LYS A 58 -6.48 3.33 12.01
N GLY A 59 -7.42 2.54 11.49
CA GLY A 59 -7.43 2.08 10.11
C GLY A 59 -6.58 0.82 9.91
N PHE A 60 -5.94 0.71 8.74
CA PHE A 60 -5.24 -0.51 8.29
C PHE A 60 -4.12 -0.97 9.23
N VAL A 61 -3.45 -0.03 9.90
CA VAL A 61 -2.41 -0.31 10.90
C VAL A 61 -2.88 -1.24 12.03
N LEU A 62 -4.17 -1.20 12.38
CA LEU A 62 -4.74 -2.10 13.39
C LEU A 62 -4.88 -3.54 12.86
N ALA A 63 -5.17 -3.71 11.56
CA ALA A 63 -5.19 -5.04 10.95
C ALA A 63 -3.79 -5.64 10.91
N ILE A 64 -2.76 -4.83 10.61
CA ILE A 64 -1.36 -5.25 10.70
C ILE A 64 -1.02 -5.68 12.13
N SER A 65 -1.25 -4.84 13.15
CA SER A 65 -0.87 -5.16 14.54
C SER A 65 -1.61 -6.35 15.15
N ARG A 66 -2.82 -6.67 14.66
CA ARG A 66 -3.53 -7.89 15.07
C ARG A 66 -2.82 -9.16 14.61
N ARG A 67 -2.06 -9.09 13.51
CA ARG A 67 -1.36 -10.23 12.93
C ARG A 67 0.11 -10.27 13.32
N TRP A 68 0.77 -9.12 13.34
CA TRP A 68 2.21 -8.99 13.61
C TRP A 68 2.51 -7.73 14.43
N PRO A 69 3.11 -7.85 15.62
CA PRO A 69 3.52 -6.68 16.42
C PRO A 69 4.78 -5.96 15.88
N GLU A 70 5.59 -6.62 15.04
CA GLU A 70 6.89 -6.13 14.55
C GLU A 70 6.79 -4.82 13.76
N PRO A 71 5.86 -4.64 12.79
CA PRO A 71 5.81 -3.42 11.99
C PRO A 71 5.48 -2.17 12.81
N GLU A 72 4.62 -2.30 13.82
CA GLU A 72 4.31 -1.22 14.75
C GLU A 72 5.53 -0.87 15.61
N ARG A 73 6.17 -1.90 16.19
CA ARG A 73 7.35 -1.71 17.05
C ARG A 73 8.49 -1.01 16.30
N ASP A 74 8.78 -1.45 15.07
CA ASP A 74 9.81 -0.85 14.22
C ASP A 74 9.44 0.59 13.82
N TYR A 75 8.21 0.84 13.35
CA TYR A 75 7.77 2.20 13.00
C TYR A 75 7.85 3.18 14.18
N ARG A 76 7.38 2.78 15.37
CA ARG A 76 7.43 3.63 16.57
C ARG A 76 8.87 3.91 16.99
N ARG A 77 9.76 2.92 16.88
CA ARG A 77 11.20 3.10 17.13
C ARG A 77 11.82 4.06 16.11
N TRP A 78 11.55 3.84 14.83
CA TRP A 78 12.04 4.67 13.72
C TRP A 78 11.65 6.14 13.91
N HIS A 79 10.39 6.41 14.26
CA HIS A 79 9.93 7.77 14.60
C HIS A 79 10.58 8.32 15.88
N ARG A 80 10.72 7.52 16.94
CA ARG A 80 11.31 7.99 18.21
C ARG A 80 12.77 8.42 18.02
N GLU A 81 13.51 7.70 17.18
CA GLU A 81 14.93 7.92 16.90
C GLU A 81 15.17 8.88 15.71
N ARG A 82 14.12 9.56 15.21
CA ARG A 82 14.14 10.37 13.98
C ARG A 82 15.17 11.51 13.92
N ALA A 83 15.71 11.93 15.06
CA ALA A 83 16.78 12.94 15.09
C ALA A 83 18.09 12.44 14.46
N GLY A 84 18.30 11.13 14.37
CA GLY A 84 19.52 10.51 13.86
C GLY A 84 19.30 9.43 12.80
N ASN A 85 18.13 9.40 12.16
CA ASN A 85 17.83 8.44 11.10
C ASN A 85 17.06 9.10 9.95
N ASP A 86 16.63 8.30 8.97
CA ASP A 86 15.99 8.74 7.73
C ASP A 86 14.46 8.91 7.82
N PHE A 87 13.86 8.86 9.02
CA PHE A 87 12.41 8.99 9.19
C PHE A 87 11.93 10.36 8.69
N GLY A 88 11.06 10.34 7.68
CA GLY A 88 10.47 11.56 7.12
C GLY A 88 9.57 11.25 5.92
N LEU A 89 8.86 12.26 5.41
CA LEU A 89 8.02 12.12 4.23
C LEU A 89 8.81 11.55 3.04
N GLY A 90 8.25 10.54 2.38
CA GLY A 90 8.90 9.83 1.27
C GLY A 90 9.87 8.73 1.70
N ALA A 91 10.03 8.49 3.01
CA ALA A 91 10.83 7.39 3.51
C ALA A 91 10.04 6.07 3.53
N LEU A 92 10.75 4.98 3.29
CA LEU A 92 10.22 3.61 3.23
C LEU A 92 10.99 2.76 4.24
N ARG A 93 10.25 1.95 5.00
CA ARG A 93 10.83 0.97 5.92
C ARG A 93 10.18 -0.39 5.71
N LEU A 94 10.98 -1.39 5.31
CA LEU A 94 10.55 -2.78 5.19
C LEU A 94 10.80 -3.53 6.50
N VAL A 95 9.78 -4.24 6.96
CA VAL A 95 9.84 -5.09 8.16
C VAL A 95 9.43 -6.49 7.75
N GLN A 96 10.34 -7.46 7.87
CA GLN A 96 10.02 -8.86 7.61
C GLN A 96 9.11 -9.40 8.72
N VAL A 97 7.99 -10.02 8.34
CA VAL A 97 6.99 -10.58 9.27
C VAL A 97 6.81 -12.08 9.12
N LEU A 98 7.19 -12.64 7.97
CA LEU A 98 7.30 -14.08 7.69
C LEU A 98 8.53 -14.30 6.78
N PRO A 99 9.00 -15.55 6.60
CA PRO A 99 10.16 -15.83 5.74
C PRO A 99 10.04 -15.24 4.32
N ASP A 100 8.83 -15.16 3.78
CA ASP A 100 8.53 -14.66 2.44
C ASP A 100 7.65 -13.40 2.42
N THR A 101 7.41 -12.75 3.58
CA THR A 101 6.47 -11.63 3.66
C THR A 101 7.04 -10.46 4.45
N TRP A 102 6.93 -9.27 3.88
CA TRP A 102 7.33 -8.00 4.48
C TRP A 102 6.15 -7.03 4.57
N VAL A 103 6.19 -6.14 5.55
CA VAL A 103 5.34 -4.95 5.61
C VAL A 103 6.15 -3.72 5.25
N ALA A 104 5.66 -2.92 4.31
CA ALA A 104 6.24 -1.66 3.89
C ALA A 104 5.53 -0.49 4.59
N ASN A 105 6.18 0.06 5.61
CA ASN A 105 5.78 1.29 6.27
C ASN A 105 6.22 2.48 5.39
N MET A 106 5.29 3.09 4.64
CA MET A 106 5.57 4.22 3.76
C MET A 106 5.14 5.54 4.41
N VAL A 107 6.07 6.44 4.69
CA VAL A 107 5.74 7.74 5.31
C VAL A 107 5.22 8.71 4.26
N GLY A 108 3.91 8.64 3.98
CA GLY A 108 3.25 9.38 2.90
C GLY A 108 2.21 10.41 3.37
N GLN A 109 2.09 10.60 4.68
CA GLN A 109 1.08 11.45 5.28
C GLN A 109 1.72 12.42 6.29
N ARG A 110 1.37 13.71 6.21
CA ARG A 110 1.78 14.73 7.19
C ARG A 110 0.76 14.84 8.32
N GLY A 111 1.19 14.59 9.55
CA GLY A 111 0.37 14.57 10.75
C GLY A 111 -0.73 13.50 10.70
N THR A 112 -1.69 13.58 11.62
CA THR A 112 -2.83 12.63 11.71
C THR A 112 -4.18 13.28 11.48
N ARG A 113 -4.26 14.61 11.48
CA ARG A 113 -5.49 15.40 11.33
C ARG A 113 -5.39 16.30 10.11
N ARG A 114 -6.56 16.66 9.55
CA ARG A 114 -6.65 17.70 8.53
C ARG A 114 -6.17 19.02 9.14
N GLY A 115 -5.25 19.68 8.45
CA GLY A 115 -4.78 21.03 8.80
C GLY A 115 -5.38 22.08 7.87
N SER A 116 -4.96 23.34 8.05
CA SER A 116 -5.32 24.46 7.17
C SER A 116 -4.89 24.24 5.71
N SER A 117 -3.84 23.45 5.47
CA SER A 117 -3.33 23.08 4.15
C SER A 117 -4.07 21.90 3.49
N GLY A 118 -5.20 21.45 4.06
CA GLY A 118 -6.03 20.39 3.51
C GLY A 118 -5.73 19.00 4.07
N PRO A 119 -6.15 17.92 3.36
CA PRO A 119 -6.00 16.55 3.81
C PRO A 119 -4.52 16.20 4.11
N PRO A 120 -4.26 15.30 5.07
CA PRO A 120 -2.90 14.99 5.50
C PRO A 120 -2.10 14.15 4.47
N VAL A 121 -2.72 13.56 3.45
CA VAL A 121 -1.99 12.85 2.36
C VAL A 121 -1.03 13.79 1.62
N ARG A 122 0.16 13.27 1.28
CA ARG A 122 1.14 13.95 0.42
C ARG A 122 1.45 13.04 -0.76
N TYR A 123 0.92 13.35 -1.94
CA TYR A 123 1.03 12.47 -3.11
C TYR A 123 2.47 12.29 -3.56
N GLU A 124 3.27 13.35 -3.48
CA GLU A 124 4.69 13.36 -3.83
C GLU A 124 5.50 12.46 -2.88
N ALA A 125 5.15 12.46 -1.58
CA ALA A 125 5.77 11.56 -0.60
C ALA A 125 5.38 10.10 -0.86
N ILE A 126 4.11 9.84 -1.17
CA ILE A 126 3.65 8.48 -1.52
C ILE A 126 4.37 7.99 -2.79
N GLU A 127 4.52 8.84 -3.80
CA GLU A 127 5.23 8.50 -5.02
C GLU A 127 6.71 8.15 -4.75
N ALA A 128 7.40 8.95 -3.93
CA ALA A 128 8.77 8.66 -3.52
C ALA A 128 8.89 7.32 -2.79
N CYS A 129 7.94 7.00 -1.90
CA CYS A 129 7.88 5.70 -1.23
C CYS A 129 7.65 4.55 -2.23
N LEU A 130 6.73 4.72 -3.17
CA LEU A 130 6.42 3.70 -4.18
C LEU A 130 7.61 3.46 -5.13
N ALA A 131 8.36 4.51 -5.49
CA ALA A 131 9.58 4.38 -6.28
C ALA A 131 10.65 3.57 -5.55
N LYS A 132 10.88 3.84 -4.25
CA LYS A 132 11.78 3.03 -3.41
C LYS A 132 11.28 1.60 -3.26
N LEU A 133 9.97 1.42 -3.08
CA LEU A 133 9.35 0.10 -2.95
C LEU A 133 9.49 -0.71 -4.24
N ALA A 134 9.44 -0.07 -5.41
CA ALA A 134 9.65 -0.74 -6.69
C ALA A 134 11.04 -1.41 -6.73
N VAL A 135 12.08 -0.69 -6.29
CA VAL A 135 13.46 -1.20 -6.22
C VAL A 135 13.55 -2.41 -5.29
N GLU A 136 13.02 -2.28 -4.07
CA GLU A 136 13.07 -3.38 -3.09
C GLU A 136 12.23 -4.58 -3.50
N ALA A 137 11.03 -4.37 -4.05
CA ALA A 137 10.18 -5.45 -4.52
C ALA A 137 10.84 -6.20 -5.68
N ARG A 138 11.55 -5.51 -6.58
CA ARG A 138 12.35 -6.15 -7.63
C ARG A 138 13.52 -6.95 -7.08
N ARG A 139 14.23 -6.41 -6.09
CA ARG A 139 15.35 -7.11 -5.42
C ARG A 139 14.89 -8.38 -4.70
N LEU A 140 13.70 -8.35 -4.11
CA LEU A 140 13.09 -9.48 -3.41
C LEU A 140 12.32 -10.44 -4.33
N GLU A 141 12.20 -10.11 -5.62
CA GLU A 141 11.29 -10.80 -6.56
C GLU A 141 9.86 -10.90 -6.03
N ALA A 142 9.43 -9.85 -5.31
CA ALA A 142 8.17 -9.83 -4.59
C ALA A 142 7.03 -9.19 -5.38
N SER A 143 5.83 -9.69 -5.13
CA SER A 143 4.58 -9.00 -5.47
C SER A 143 4.20 -8.01 -4.37
N VAL A 144 3.48 -6.94 -4.74
CA VAL A 144 3.03 -5.91 -3.80
C VAL A 144 1.52 -6.01 -3.58
N HIS A 145 1.13 -5.97 -2.31
CA HIS A 145 -0.24 -6.08 -1.85
C HIS A 145 -0.58 -4.85 -1.01
N MET A 146 -1.71 -4.20 -1.25
CA MET A 146 -2.06 -2.98 -0.52
C MET A 146 -3.58 -2.78 -0.40
N PRO A 147 -4.08 -2.13 0.66
CA PRO A 147 -5.44 -1.58 0.63
C PRO A 147 -5.49 -0.41 -0.39
N ARG A 148 -6.63 0.25 -0.54
CA ARG A 148 -6.66 1.58 -1.20
C ARG A 148 -5.89 2.62 -0.38
N ILE A 149 -4.56 2.63 -0.52
CA ILE A 149 -3.66 3.51 0.23
C ILE A 149 -3.94 4.99 -0.04
N GLY A 150 -3.68 5.83 0.95
CA GLY A 150 -3.98 7.26 0.90
C GLY A 150 -5.48 7.59 0.86
N CYS A 151 -6.38 6.60 0.81
CA CYS A 151 -7.82 6.80 0.82
C CYS A 151 -8.39 6.60 2.24
N GLY A 152 -9.58 7.14 2.51
CA GLY A 152 -10.24 7.03 3.81
C GLY A 152 -9.86 8.16 4.77
N LEU A 153 -9.29 7.84 5.94
CA LEU A 153 -9.02 8.79 7.02
C LEU A 153 -8.07 9.93 6.62
N SER A 154 -7.20 9.65 5.66
CA SER A 154 -6.21 10.59 5.14
C SER A 154 -6.81 11.52 4.08
N GLY A 155 -8.03 11.24 3.59
CA GLY A 155 -8.79 12.09 2.67
C GLY A 155 -8.22 12.22 1.25
N GLY A 156 -7.28 11.36 0.85
CA GLY A 156 -6.79 11.28 -0.52
C GLY A 156 -7.80 10.59 -1.44
N ARG A 157 -7.60 10.76 -2.75
CA ARG A 157 -8.46 10.18 -3.78
C ARG A 157 -7.71 9.08 -4.53
N TRP A 158 -8.38 7.94 -4.74
CA TRP A 158 -7.77 6.80 -5.41
C TRP A 158 -7.36 7.11 -6.86
N ASP A 159 -8.13 7.93 -7.57
CA ASP A 159 -7.83 8.37 -8.94
C ASP A 159 -6.54 9.21 -9.05
N ARG A 160 -6.01 9.71 -7.92
CA ARG A 160 -4.69 10.36 -7.84
C ARG A 160 -3.59 9.38 -7.44
N ILE A 161 -3.91 8.33 -6.68
CA ILE A 161 -2.97 7.31 -6.21
C ILE A 161 -2.68 6.25 -7.27
N GLU A 162 -3.70 5.79 -7.98
CA GLU A 162 -3.58 4.74 -9.00
C GLU A 162 -2.58 5.11 -10.11
N PRO A 163 -2.53 6.36 -10.63
CA PRO A 163 -1.47 6.77 -11.54
C PRO A 163 -0.07 6.74 -10.91
N LEU A 164 0.09 6.95 -9.60
CA LEU A 164 1.38 6.84 -8.91
C LEU A 164 1.85 5.37 -8.95
N VAL A 165 0.96 4.45 -8.55
CA VAL A 165 1.22 3.00 -8.55
C VAL A 165 1.58 2.51 -9.96
N THR A 166 0.87 3.00 -10.97
CA THR A 166 1.11 2.64 -12.37
C THR A 166 2.51 3.05 -12.84
N ARG A 167 2.90 4.30 -12.64
CA ARG A 167 4.19 4.80 -13.13
C ARG A 167 5.41 4.39 -12.29
N THR A 168 5.18 3.82 -11.10
CA THR A 168 6.25 3.32 -10.23
C THR A 168 6.33 1.80 -10.27
N LEU A 169 5.41 1.11 -9.61
CA LEU A 169 5.42 -0.34 -9.44
C LEU A 169 5.17 -1.07 -10.77
N LEU A 170 4.11 -0.71 -11.52
CA LEU A 170 3.80 -1.41 -12.77
C LEU A 170 4.84 -1.12 -13.85
N ALA A 171 5.33 0.12 -13.95
CA ALA A 171 6.42 0.48 -14.86
C ALA A 171 7.70 -0.31 -14.56
N ALA A 172 7.98 -0.60 -13.29
CA ALA A 172 9.08 -1.46 -12.85
C ALA A 172 8.79 -2.96 -12.98
N ARG A 173 7.64 -3.36 -13.52
CA ARG A 173 7.19 -4.76 -13.65
C ARG A 173 7.05 -5.50 -12.32
N VAL A 174 6.53 -4.81 -11.32
CA VAL A 174 6.14 -5.40 -10.03
C VAL A 174 4.65 -5.76 -10.10
N PRO A 175 4.26 -7.03 -9.86
CA PRO A 175 2.84 -7.39 -9.75
C PRO A 175 2.19 -6.67 -8.57
N VAL A 176 1.00 -6.08 -8.77
CA VAL A 176 0.30 -5.33 -7.73
C VAL A 176 -1.14 -5.83 -7.56
N THR A 177 -1.52 -6.10 -6.31
CA THR A 177 -2.91 -6.38 -5.94
C THR A 177 -3.42 -5.36 -4.93
N VAL A 178 -4.52 -4.70 -5.27
CA VAL A 178 -5.24 -3.76 -4.40
C VAL A 178 -6.46 -4.46 -3.80
N TYR A 179 -6.63 -4.33 -2.49
CA TYR A 179 -7.69 -4.97 -1.74
C TYR A 179 -8.75 -3.95 -1.31
N ASP A 180 -9.99 -4.22 -1.73
CA ASP A 180 -11.20 -3.55 -1.24
C ASP A 180 -11.82 -4.36 -0.10
N PHE A 181 -12.13 -3.69 1.00
CA PHE A 181 -12.84 -4.27 2.14
C PHE A 181 -14.31 -3.83 2.11
#